data_AF-A0A918WFI2-F1
#
_entry.id   AF-A0A918WFI2-F1
#
_cell.length_a   1.000
_cell.length_b   1.000
_cell.length_c   1.000
_cell.angle_alpha   90.00
_cell.angle_beta   90.00
_cell.angle_gamma   90.00
#
_symmetry.space_group_name_H-M   'P 1'
#
loop_
_entity.id
_entity.type
_entity.pdbx_description
1 polymer ?
#
loop_
_entity_poly.entity_id
_entity_poly.type
_entity_poly.pdbx_seq_one_letter_code
_entity_poly.pdbx_strand_id
1 'polypeptide(L)'
;MLVELSLAVVLLLFVSLWVFRTNLQTVRPRNWAMVQAISDAYMTEHLARAEAIEFEVLVSGTSPWPAYPDSTTTDVNIGTLPNNRVITGTLVQTRQPAPNNLPSAGGTGTTLTNPARVESWLVQSHLTYTVGGRNYVKSRSTVRTR
;
A
#
# COMPACT_ATOMS: atom_id res chain seq x y z
N MET A 1 40.19 -38.00 -27.84
CA MET A 1 38.76 -38.35 -28.00
C MET A 1 38.01 -38.48 -26.66
N LEU A 2 38.24 -39.49 -25.79
CA LEU A 2 37.50 -39.59 -24.50
C LEU A 2 37.80 -38.44 -23.51
N VAL A 3 39.07 -38.03 -23.41
CA VAL A 3 39.49 -36.93 -22.52
C VAL A 3 38.88 -35.61 -22.96
N GLU A 4 38.95 -35.27 -24.26
CA GLU A 4 38.32 -34.06 -24.81
C GLU A 4 36.81 -34.03 -24.59
N LEU A 5 36.15 -35.18 -24.74
CA LEU A 5 34.70 -35.28 -24.52
C LEU A 5 34.33 -35.07 -23.05
N SER A 6 35.13 -35.61 -22.12
CA SER A 6 34.94 -35.37 -20.68
C SER A 6 35.17 -33.89 -20.31
N LEU A 7 36.16 -33.24 -20.93
CA LEU A 7 36.50 -31.83 -20.72
C LEU A 7 35.38 -30.92 -21.25
N ALA A 8 34.81 -31.25 -22.41
CA ALA A 8 33.66 -30.55 -22.99
C ALA A 8 32.42 -30.65 -22.09
N VAL A 9 32.12 -31.82 -21.52
CA VAL A 9 30.98 -32.02 -20.62
C VAL A 9 31.14 -31.23 -19.32
N VAL A 10 32.34 -31.22 -18.72
CA VAL A 10 32.60 -30.43 -17.51
C VAL A 10 32.42 -28.94 -17.77
N LEU A 11 32.92 -28.44 -18.90
CA LEU A 11 32.80 -27.04 -19.28
C LEU A 11 31.33 -26.64 -19.52
N LEU A 12 30.56 -27.49 -20.19
CA LEU A 12 29.10 -27.30 -20.36
C LEU A 12 28.34 -27.30 -19.04
N LEU A 13 28.72 -28.15 -18.08
CA LEU A 13 28.14 -28.17 -16.73
C LEU A 13 28.39 -26.85 -16.00
N PHE A 14 29.62 -26.34 -16.04
CA PHE A 14 29.96 -25.06 -15.43
C PHE A 14 29.14 -23.91 -16.02
N VAL A 15 29.03 -23.83 -17.35
CA VAL A 15 28.23 -22.80 -18.03
C VAL A 15 26.75 -22.93 -17.67
N SER A 16 26.22 -24.15 -17.65
CA SER A 16 24.81 -24.41 -17.33
C SER A 16 24.46 -24.00 -15.90
N LEU A 17 25.32 -24.33 -14.93
CA LEU A 17 25.14 -23.92 -13.53
C LEU A 17 25.23 -22.39 -13.37
N TRP A 18 26.13 -21.75 -14.10
CA TRP A 18 26.27 -20.30 -14.08
C TRP A 18 25.01 -19.61 -14.63
N VAL A 19 24.52 -20.03 -15.80
CA VAL A 19 23.28 -19.52 -16.39
C VAL A 19 22.08 -19.79 -15.48
N PHE A 20 21.98 -20.97 -14.87
CA PHE A 20 20.92 -21.30 -13.94
C PHE A 20 20.91 -20.37 -12.72
N ARG A 21 22.09 -20.11 -12.13
CA ARG A 21 22.22 -19.17 -11.01
C ARG A 21 21.77 -17.76 -11.39
N THR A 22 22.19 -17.27 -12.56
CA THR A 22 21.80 -15.94 -13.07
C THR A 22 20.29 -15.85 -13.28
N ASN A 23 19.66 -16.90 -13.83
CA ASN A 23 18.21 -16.95 -13.99
C ASN A 23 17.47 -16.87 -12.64
N LEU A 24 17.93 -17.58 -11.62
CA LEU A 24 17.35 -17.52 -10.27
C LEU A 24 17.47 -16.11 -9.65
N GLN A 25 18.55 -15.39 -9.95
CA GLN A 25 18.75 -14.02 -9.47
C GLN A 25 17.76 -13.03 -10.11
N THR A 26 17.31 -13.27 -11.35
CA THR A 26 16.36 -12.39 -12.06
C THR A 26 14.91 -12.56 -11.60
N VAL A 27 14.52 -13.74 -11.09
CA VAL A 27 13.13 -13.99 -10.68
C VAL A 27 12.72 -13.20 -9.44
N ARG A 28 13.63 -13.03 -8.48
CA ARG A 28 13.36 -12.31 -7.21
C ARG A 28 12.99 -10.82 -7.43
N PRO A 29 13.78 -10.01 -8.15
CA PRO A 29 13.44 -8.60 -8.38
C PRO A 29 12.17 -8.46 -9.21
N ARG A 30 11.91 -9.37 -10.17
CA ARG A 30 10.66 -9.36 -10.95
C ARG A 30 9.43 -9.53 -10.07
N ASN A 31 9.44 -10.53 -9.18
CA ASN A 31 8.30 -10.77 -8.29
C ASN A 31 8.09 -9.61 -7.31
N TRP A 32 9.17 -9.00 -6.82
CA TRP A 32 9.09 -7.82 -5.97
C TRP A 32 8.47 -6.64 -6.72
N ALA A 33 8.97 -6.31 -7.90
CA ALA A 33 8.45 -5.20 -8.71
C ALA A 33 6.96 -5.36 -9.04
N MET A 34 6.53 -6.59 -9.32
CA MET A 34 5.12 -6.89 -9.57
C MET A 34 4.23 -6.67 -8.34
N VAL A 35 4.66 -7.13 -7.15
CA VAL A 35 3.92 -6.86 -5.91
C VAL A 35 3.90 -5.36 -5.59
N GLN A 36 4.99 -4.66 -5.87
CA GLN A 36 5.04 -3.20 -5.71
C GLN A 36 4.00 -2.51 -6.60
N ALA A 37 3.95 -2.86 -7.89
CA ALA A 37 2.98 -2.28 -8.82
C ALA A 37 1.52 -2.57 -8.41
N ILE A 38 1.22 -3.80 -8.01
CA ILE A 38 -0.14 -4.19 -7.57
C ILE A 38 -0.54 -3.45 -6.29
N SER A 39 0.36 -3.38 -5.30
CA SER A 39 0.09 -2.64 -4.06
C SER A 39 -0.03 -1.12 -4.28
N ASP A 40 0.68 -0.55 -5.25
CA ASP A 40 0.50 0.86 -5.63
C ASP A 40 -0.85 1.11 -6.29
N ALA A 41 -1.26 0.24 -7.21
CA ALA A 41 -2.56 0.33 -7.85
C ALA A 41 -3.70 0.25 -6.82
N TYR A 42 -3.60 -0.71 -5.89
CA TYR A 42 -4.56 -0.86 -4.80
C TYR A 42 -4.64 0.41 -3.94
N MET A 43 -3.50 0.95 -3.51
CA MET A 43 -3.49 2.17 -2.69
C MET A 43 -3.98 3.41 -3.44
N THR A 44 -3.83 3.43 -4.77
CA THR A 44 -4.33 4.52 -5.62
C THR A 44 -5.86 4.47 -5.73
N GLU A 45 -6.44 3.27 -5.83
CA GLU A 45 -7.90 3.10 -5.78
C GLU A 45 -8.48 3.56 -4.43
N HIS A 46 -7.84 3.20 -3.32
CA HIS A 46 -8.25 3.69 -2.00
C HIS A 46 -8.14 5.20 -1.83
N LEU A 47 -7.10 5.81 -2.40
CA LEU A 47 -6.96 7.26 -2.41
C LEU A 47 -8.10 7.92 -3.20
N ALA A 48 -8.40 7.41 -4.39
CA ALA A 48 -9.51 7.92 -5.21
C ALA A 48 -10.85 7.75 -4.49
N ARG A 49 -11.06 6.64 -3.78
CA ARG A 49 -12.26 6.44 -2.95
C ARG A 49 -12.35 7.45 -1.80
N ALA A 50 -11.23 7.74 -1.14
CA ALA A 50 -11.17 8.75 -0.08
C ALA A 50 -11.47 10.16 -0.60
N GLU A 51 -11.19 10.45 -1.87
CA GLU A 51 -11.50 11.72 -2.53
C GLU A 51 -12.92 11.78 -3.11
N ALA A 52 -13.46 10.64 -3.52
CA ALA A 52 -14.79 10.56 -4.13
C ALA A 52 -15.94 10.55 -3.12
N ILE A 53 -15.71 10.04 -1.91
CA ILE A 53 -16.78 9.95 -0.90
C ILE A 53 -17.32 11.33 -0.53
N GLU A 54 -18.63 11.42 -0.31
CA GLU A 54 -19.29 12.63 0.18
C GLU A 54 -18.71 13.06 1.53
N PHE A 55 -18.61 14.38 1.74
CA PHE A 55 -17.97 14.91 2.93
C PHE A 55 -18.77 14.58 4.19
N GLU A 56 -20.10 14.59 4.09
CA GLU A 56 -21.05 14.22 5.15
C GLU A 56 -20.85 12.79 5.63
N VAL A 57 -20.60 11.87 4.69
CA VAL A 57 -20.31 10.46 5.00
C VAL A 57 -18.90 10.31 5.55
N LEU A 58 -17.94 11.09 5.05
CA LEU A 58 -16.59 11.10 5.60
C LEU A 58 -16.59 11.52 7.07
N VAL A 59 -17.38 12.53 7.44
CA VAL A 59 -17.44 13.03 8.81
C VAL A 59 -18.36 12.26 9.74
N SER A 60 -19.20 11.36 9.21
CA SER A 60 -20.15 10.58 9.99
C SER A 60 -19.45 9.53 10.88
N GLY A 61 -20.20 9.04 11.88
CA GLY A 61 -19.76 7.91 12.72
C GLY A 61 -19.71 6.57 11.99
N THR A 62 -20.29 6.46 10.78
CA THR A 62 -20.27 5.26 9.93
C THR A 62 -19.23 5.34 8.82
N SER A 63 -18.38 6.37 8.85
CA SER A 63 -17.30 6.56 7.88
C SER A 63 -16.38 5.34 7.84
N PRO A 64 -15.97 4.88 6.64
CA PRO A 64 -14.92 3.86 6.51
C PRO A 64 -13.61 4.28 7.18
N TRP A 65 -13.38 5.59 7.31
CA TRP A 65 -12.27 6.18 8.05
C TRP A 65 -12.80 6.71 9.40
N PRO A 66 -12.67 5.96 10.49
CA PRO A 66 -13.08 6.43 11.81
C PRO A 66 -12.17 7.56 12.29
N ALA A 67 -12.72 8.42 13.14
CA ALA A 67 -11.97 9.55 13.69
C ALA A 67 -10.93 9.07 14.71
N TYR A 68 -9.68 9.52 14.55
CA TYR A 68 -8.59 9.24 15.48
C TYR A 68 -9.00 9.60 16.92
N PRO A 69 -8.71 8.76 17.94
CA PRO A 69 -7.76 7.64 17.96
C PRO A 69 -8.25 6.32 17.36
N ASP A 70 -9.51 6.24 16.95
CA ASP A 70 -10.05 5.00 16.39
C ASP A 70 -9.51 4.73 14.98
N SER A 71 -9.42 3.44 14.64
CA SER A 71 -8.96 2.98 13.34
C SER A 71 -9.73 1.74 12.90
N THR A 72 -9.99 1.64 11.60
CA THR A 72 -10.58 0.44 11.00
C THR A 72 -9.46 -0.41 10.45
N THR A 73 -9.38 -1.67 10.89
CA THR A 73 -8.41 -2.65 10.39
C THR A 73 -9.15 -3.73 9.62
N THR A 74 -8.75 -3.95 8.36
CA THR A 74 -9.35 -4.97 7.48
C THR A 74 -8.27 -5.78 6.78
N ASP A 75 -8.44 -7.10 6.75
CA ASP A 75 -7.62 -7.96 5.91
C ASP A 75 -8.15 -7.93 4.48
N VAL A 76 -7.27 -7.65 3.54
CA VAL A 76 -7.64 -7.34 2.15
C VAL A 76 -6.82 -8.15 1.16
N ASN A 77 -7.48 -8.50 0.05
CA ASN A 77 -6.83 -9.08 -1.11
C ASN A 77 -6.36 -7.93 -2.02
N ILE A 78 -5.06 -7.72 -2.08
CA ILE A 78 -4.44 -6.62 -2.85
C ILE A 78 -4.51 -6.93 -4.35
N GLY A 79 -4.35 -8.21 -4.70
CA GLY A 79 -4.46 -8.69 -6.08
C GLY A 79 -3.92 -10.11 -6.25
N THR A 80 -3.89 -10.56 -7.50
CA THR A 80 -3.47 -11.93 -7.85
C THR A 80 -2.29 -11.86 -8.82
N LEU A 81 -1.24 -12.64 -8.52
CA LEU A 81 -0.10 -12.80 -9.40
C LEU A 81 -0.44 -13.72 -10.59
N PRO A 82 0.30 -13.63 -11.72
CA PRO A 82 0.05 -14.48 -12.90
C PRO A 82 0.11 -16.00 -12.65
N ASN A 83 0.72 -16.43 -11.55
CA ASN A 83 0.73 -17.83 -11.10
C ASN A 83 -0.45 -18.17 -10.19
N ASN A 84 -1.53 -17.39 -10.24
CA ASN A 84 -2.74 -17.52 -9.44
C ASN A 84 -2.54 -17.38 -7.91
N ARG A 85 -1.40 -16.84 -7.48
CA ARG A 85 -1.11 -16.58 -6.07
C ARG A 85 -1.73 -15.25 -5.65
N VAL A 86 -2.65 -15.29 -4.69
CA VAL A 86 -3.22 -14.09 -4.08
C VAL A 86 -2.19 -13.41 -3.19
N ILE A 87 -2.11 -12.09 -3.29
CA ILE A 87 -1.35 -11.24 -2.37
C ILE A 87 -2.35 -10.64 -1.40
N THR A 88 -2.17 -10.98 -0.13
CA THR A 88 -2.96 -10.44 0.97
C THR A 88 -2.18 -9.36 1.72
N GLY A 89 -2.90 -8.50 2.41
CA GLY A 89 -2.34 -7.52 3.33
C GLY A 89 -3.40 -7.05 4.32
N THR A 90 -2.99 -6.18 5.23
CA THR A 90 -3.86 -5.58 6.24
C THR A 90 -3.91 -4.08 5.99
N LEU A 91 -5.12 -3.56 5.79
CA LEU A 91 -5.42 -2.16 5.57
C LEU A 91 -5.91 -1.53 6.87
N VAL A 92 -5.24 -0.47 7.30
CA VAL A 92 -5.61 0.35 8.44
C VAL A 92 -6.03 1.73 7.96
N GLN A 93 -7.19 2.19 8.38
CA GLN A 93 -7.79 3.45 7.93
C GLN A 93 -8.17 4.33 9.12
N THR A 94 -7.89 5.62 9.03
CA THR A 94 -8.26 6.61 10.05
C THR A 94 -8.39 8.00 9.42
N ARG A 95 -9.10 8.91 10.09
CA ARG A 95 -9.14 10.33 9.75
C ARG A 95 -8.84 11.18 10.97
N GLN A 96 -8.23 12.34 10.74
CA GLN A 96 -7.88 13.29 11.79
C GLN A 96 -8.39 14.69 11.43
N PRO A 97 -9.10 15.38 12.33
CA PRO A 97 -9.49 16.77 12.10
C PRO A 97 -8.27 17.69 12.20
N ALA A 98 -8.25 18.75 11.41
CA ALA A 98 -7.25 19.80 11.57
C ALA A 98 -7.49 20.56 12.89
N PRO A 99 -6.43 20.95 13.63
CA PRO A 99 -6.58 21.67 14.90
C PRO A 99 -7.36 22.98 14.81
N ASN A 100 -7.37 23.64 13.65
CA ASN A 100 -8.09 24.89 13.42
C ASN A 100 -9.57 24.70 13.06
N ASN A 101 -10.06 23.46 12.95
CA ASN A 101 -11.50 23.21 12.84
C ASN A 101 -12.20 23.72 14.11
N LEU A 102 -13.47 24.09 13.98
CA LEU A 102 -14.30 24.42 15.14
C LEU A 102 -14.52 23.16 16.01
N PRO A 103 -14.90 23.31 17.30
CA PRO A 103 -15.11 22.16 18.19
C PRO A 103 -16.20 21.20 17.70
N SER A 104 -17.19 21.71 16.95
CA SER A 104 -18.21 20.89 16.28
C SER A 104 -17.64 19.92 15.25
N ALA A 105 -16.46 20.20 14.70
CA ALA A 105 -15.75 19.40 13.72
C ALA A 105 -14.44 18.79 14.29
N GLY A 106 -14.38 18.60 15.62
CA GLY A 106 -13.30 17.89 16.32
C GLY A 106 -12.00 18.68 16.51
N GLY A 107 -11.97 19.97 16.19
CA GLY A 107 -10.80 20.82 16.39
C GLY A 107 -10.85 21.68 17.66
N THR A 108 -9.92 22.61 17.75
CA THR A 108 -9.76 23.57 18.86
C THR A 108 -9.87 25.03 18.40
N GLY A 109 -10.18 25.26 17.12
CA GLY A 109 -10.32 26.58 16.53
C GLY A 109 -11.53 27.34 17.08
N THR A 110 -11.50 28.66 16.95
CA THR A 110 -12.60 29.55 17.35
C THR A 110 -13.07 30.37 16.16
N THR A 111 -14.15 31.12 16.32
CA THR A 111 -14.59 32.09 15.30
C THR A 111 -13.56 33.21 15.03
N LEU A 112 -12.56 33.39 15.91
CA LEU A 112 -11.45 34.30 15.70
C LEU A 112 -10.33 33.68 14.84
N THR A 113 -9.99 32.41 15.09
CA THR A 113 -8.90 31.71 14.37
C THR A 113 -9.36 31.05 13.08
N ASN A 114 -10.66 30.77 12.97
CA ASN A 114 -11.32 30.22 11.80
C ASN A 114 -12.66 30.96 11.53
N PRO A 115 -12.60 32.24 11.12
CA PRO A 115 -13.80 33.03 10.84
C PRO A 115 -14.60 32.49 9.66
N ALA A 116 -13.91 31.85 8.70
CA ALA A 116 -14.51 31.25 7.52
C ALA A 116 -15.23 29.92 7.80
N ARG A 117 -15.05 29.35 9.01
CA ARG A 117 -15.63 28.06 9.44
C ARG A 117 -15.30 26.90 8.51
N VAL A 118 -14.11 26.93 7.90
CA VAL A 118 -13.63 25.86 7.01
C VAL A 118 -13.29 24.63 7.85
N GLU A 119 -13.70 23.46 7.37
CA GLU A 119 -13.43 22.18 8.00
C GLU A 119 -12.45 21.37 7.16
N SER A 120 -11.31 21.03 7.74
CA SER A 120 -10.27 20.25 7.08
C SER A 120 -10.05 18.92 7.81
N TRP A 121 -9.98 17.83 7.05
CA TRP A 121 -9.75 16.48 7.55
C TRP A 121 -8.62 15.82 6.80
N LEU A 122 -7.64 15.31 7.53
CA LEU A 122 -6.59 14.43 7.00
C LEU A 122 -7.12 13.00 7.01
N VAL A 123 -7.29 12.40 5.84
CA VAL A 123 -7.74 11.03 5.66
C VAL A 123 -6.54 10.17 5.34
N GLN A 124 -6.31 9.09 6.07
CA GLN A 124 -5.12 8.25 5.96
C GLN A 124 -5.48 6.78 5.79
N SER A 125 -4.74 6.11 4.91
CA SER A 125 -4.83 4.68 4.65
C SER A 125 -3.43 4.09 4.65
N HIS A 126 -3.23 3.02 5.43
CA HIS A 126 -1.96 2.30 5.58
C HIS A 126 -2.16 0.83 5.24
N LEU A 127 -1.47 0.35 4.21
CA LEU A 127 -1.48 -1.04 3.80
C LEU A 127 -0.18 -1.72 4.23
N THR A 128 -0.29 -2.75 5.05
CA THR A 128 0.82 -3.62 5.45
C THR A 128 0.75 -4.92 4.66
N TYR A 129 1.84 -5.34 4.04
CA TYR A 129 1.90 -6.55 3.23
C TYR A 129 3.29 -7.18 3.24
N THR A 130 3.37 -8.48 2.91
CA THR A 130 4.63 -9.24 2.98
C THR A 130 5.11 -9.66 1.60
N VAL A 131 6.39 -9.42 1.30
CA VAL A 131 7.06 -9.86 0.07
C VAL A 131 8.35 -10.57 0.42
N GLY A 132 8.49 -11.84 0.03
CA GLY A 132 9.73 -12.60 0.26
C GLY A 132 10.13 -12.70 1.74
N GLY A 133 9.15 -12.75 2.65
CA GLY A 133 9.39 -12.81 4.10
C GLY A 133 9.69 -11.48 4.78
N ARG A 134 9.63 -10.36 4.04
CA ARG A 134 9.78 -9.00 4.60
C ARG A 134 8.46 -8.27 4.58
N ASN A 135 8.17 -7.54 5.66
CA ASN A 135 6.99 -6.71 5.76
C ASN A 135 7.28 -5.32 5.19
N TYR A 136 6.31 -4.81 4.43
CA TYR A 136 6.33 -3.50 3.81
C TYR A 136 5.06 -2.76 4.20
N VAL A 137 5.16 -1.44 4.28
CA VAL A 137 4.03 -0.57 4.54
C VAL A 137 3.95 0.46 3.42
N LYS A 138 2.76 0.62 2.85
CA LYS A 138 2.42 1.72 1.95
C LYS A 138 1.38 2.60 2.60
N SER A 139 1.64 3.90 2.59
CA SER A 139 0.73 4.91 3.12
C SER A 139 0.28 5.85 2.01
N ARG A 140 -1.03 6.14 1.99
CA ARG A 140 -1.58 7.25 1.21
C ARG A 140 -2.43 8.10 2.15
N SER A 141 -2.42 9.39 1.89
CA SER A 141 -3.21 10.35 2.62
C SER A 141 -3.73 11.42 1.67
N THR A 142 -4.93 11.92 1.96
CA THR A 142 -5.52 13.07 1.28
C THR A 142 -6.08 14.04 2.31
N VAL A 143 -6.17 15.30 1.94
CA VAL A 143 -6.80 16.33 2.76
C VAL A 143 -8.12 16.69 2.09
N ARG A 144 -9.22 16.56 2.83
CA ARG A 144 -10.55 16.95 2.40
C ARG A 144 -10.96 18.21 3.14
N THR A 145 -11.44 19.20 2.41
CA THR A 145 -11.87 20.49 2.96
C THR A 145 -13.29 20.83 2.52
N ARG A 146 -14.04 21.51 3.38
CA ARG A 146 -15.34 22.08 3.09
C ARG A 146 -15.46 23.48 3.70
#